data_AF-M5CGH2-F1
#
_entry.id   AF-M5CGH2-F1
#
_cell.length_a   1.000
_cell.length_b   1.000
_cell.length_c   1.000
_cell.angle_alpha   90.00
_cell.angle_beta   90.00
_cell.angle_gamma   90.00
#
_symmetry.space_group_name_H-M   'P 1'
#
loop_
_entity.id
_entity.type
_entity.pdbx_description
1 polymer ?
#
loop_
_entity_poly.entity_id
_entity_poly.type
_entity_poly.pdbx_seq_one_letter_code
_entity_poly.pdbx_strand_id
1 'polypeptide(L)'
;MMEGNQLMHTYGFSRWIDGFENAVRKRLEEPLTGYEFQDRINDVLEIVYSDPALCPPQHDPTLVSMAHILACPRYAPACYMMMDVMGSMVYGLPQLVDYNTHIELFHPEPHPVERFGCFPGEFVVLLAKINACRDQTSTEDWQSIEQQLVSWESRPQCVPKGLESWKLVAWLALQEAWRHTLLIYLYLAVCGTSTDDPRIRTSSKQVFQLMGVIRRQDPPVANVHALCQYLIAGICSRTEKQRRLVRERLGCTVETRMWLLRAPEVVSVLDHLWLGAGMAGQPVTWGDYAHSRRIMLPLSDQADTID
;
A
#
# COMPACT_ATOMS: atom_id res chain seq x y z
N MET A 1 43.64 -6.84 5.00
CA MET A 1 43.06 -5.70 5.74
C MET A 1 41.78 -5.20 5.05
N MET A 2 40.83 -6.09 4.75
CA MET A 2 39.56 -5.78 4.05
C MET A 2 38.34 -6.49 4.69
N GLU A 3 38.37 -6.76 6.00
CA GLU A 3 37.23 -7.37 6.71
C GLU A 3 36.49 -6.37 7.63
N GLY A 4 37.06 -5.19 7.87
CA GLY A 4 36.48 -4.19 8.79
C GLY A 4 35.34 -3.34 8.21
N ASN A 5 35.24 -3.22 6.87
CA ASN A 5 34.29 -2.30 6.22
C ASN A 5 32.95 -2.93 5.85
N GLN A 6 32.89 -4.25 5.61
CA GLN A 6 31.64 -4.95 5.34
C GLN A 6 30.77 -5.11 6.59
N LEU A 7 31.39 -5.35 7.76
CA LEU A 7 30.70 -5.40 9.04
C LEU A 7 30.03 -4.05 9.41
N MET A 8 30.64 -2.92 9.05
CA MET A 8 30.08 -1.59 9.35
C MET A 8 28.82 -1.24 8.53
N HIS A 9 28.72 -1.67 7.27
CA HIS A 9 27.59 -1.33 6.41
C HIS A 9 26.34 -2.19 6.69
N THR A 10 26.51 -3.48 6.98
CA THR A 10 25.39 -4.36 7.38
C THR A 10 24.90 -4.03 8.79
N TYR A 11 25.81 -3.68 9.71
CA TYR A 11 25.43 -3.12 11.02
C TYR A 11 24.74 -1.77 10.88
N GLY A 12 25.15 -0.91 9.94
CA GLY A 12 24.52 0.38 9.71
C GLY A 12 23.06 0.28 9.29
N PHE A 13 22.73 -0.62 8.37
CA PHE A 13 21.36 -0.80 7.89
C PHE A 13 20.44 -1.46 8.93
N SER A 14 20.89 -2.55 9.58
CA SER A 14 20.09 -3.18 10.65
C SER A 14 19.96 -2.28 11.88
N ARG A 15 21.03 -1.61 12.34
CA ARG A 15 20.95 -0.67 13.47
C ARG A 15 20.13 0.58 13.15
N TRP A 16 20.08 0.98 11.88
CA TRP A 16 19.22 2.06 11.42
C TRP A 16 17.75 1.60 11.38
N ILE A 17 17.44 0.40 10.89
CA ILE A 17 16.10 -0.19 10.98
C ILE A 17 15.69 -0.35 12.44
N ASP A 18 16.54 -0.89 13.32
CA ASP A 18 16.23 -1.06 14.74
C ASP A 18 16.08 0.28 15.48
N GLY A 19 16.90 1.27 15.13
CA GLY A 19 16.82 2.63 15.67
C GLY A 19 15.59 3.38 15.17
N PHE A 20 15.23 3.20 13.89
CA PHE A 20 14.03 3.74 13.25
C PHE A 20 12.78 3.07 13.80
N GLU A 21 12.74 1.75 13.86
CA GLU A 21 11.66 0.98 14.47
C GLU A 21 11.48 1.34 15.93
N ASN A 22 12.54 1.54 16.71
CA ASN A 22 12.43 1.99 18.10
C ASN A 22 11.98 3.45 18.20
N ALA A 23 12.47 4.35 17.33
CA ALA A 23 12.06 5.76 17.33
C ALA A 23 10.60 5.94 16.89
N VAL A 24 10.14 5.14 15.94
CA VAL A 24 8.77 5.18 15.44
C VAL A 24 7.84 4.39 16.37
N ARG A 25 8.28 3.25 16.94
CA ARG A 25 7.61 2.56 18.06
C ARG A 25 7.40 3.50 19.24
N LYS A 26 8.41 4.24 19.68
CA LYS A 26 8.30 5.21 20.77
C LYS A 26 7.39 6.41 20.45
N ARG A 27 7.07 6.65 19.17
CA ARG A 27 6.13 7.70 18.69
C ARG A 27 4.73 7.17 18.33
N LEU A 28 4.54 5.85 18.32
CA LEU A 28 3.31 5.16 17.87
C LEU A 28 2.85 4.05 18.84
N GLU A 29 3.55 3.80 19.95
CA GLU A 29 3.11 2.93 21.06
C GLU A 29 2.03 3.59 21.92
N GLU A 30 1.79 4.90 21.74
CA GLU A 30 0.55 5.50 22.20
C GLU A 30 -0.55 5.13 21.19
N PRO A 31 -1.57 4.35 21.59
CA PRO A 31 -2.67 4.02 20.70
C PRO A 31 -3.33 5.33 20.30
N LEU A 32 -3.14 5.73 19.04
CA LEU A 32 -3.77 6.94 18.50
C LEU A 32 -5.28 6.75 18.62
N THR A 33 -5.87 7.51 19.52
CA THR A 33 -7.31 7.72 19.57
C THR A 33 -7.73 8.36 18.24
N GLY A 34 -9.01 8.20 17.84
CA GLY A 34 -9.50 8.79 16.60
C GLY A 34 -9.25 10.30 16.49
N TYR A 35 -9.19 11.00 17.63
CA TYR A 35 -8.86 12.41 17.73
C TYR A 35 -7.39 12.74 17.44
N GLU A 36 -6.43 11.95 17.96
CA GLU A 36 -5.00 12.17 17.70
C GLU A 36 -4.62 11.85 16.25
N PHE A 37 -5.37 10.96 15.60
CA PHE A 37 -5.22 10.69 14.17
C PHE A 37 -5.70 11.88 13.34
N GLN A 38 -6.87 12.46 13.68
CA GLN A 38 -7.40 13.65 13.01
C GLN A 38 -6.47 14.86 13.19
N ASP A 39 -5.90 15.03 14.37
CA ASP A 39 -4.95 16.12 14.65
C ASP A 39 -3.67 15.98 13.81
N ARG A 40 -3.14 14.76 13.69
CA ARG A 40 -1.99 14.47 12.80
C ARG A 40 -2.32 14.63 11.32
N ILE A 41 -3.56 14.33 10.89
CA ILE A 41 -4.02 14.65 9.54
C ILE A 41 -3.93 16.17 9.32
N ASN A 42 -4.50 16.96 10.24
CA ASN A 42 -4.49 18.41 10.13
C ASN A 42 -3.06 18.97 10.12
N ASP A 43 -2.17 18.49 10.99
CA ASP A 43 -0.75 18.88 11.01
C ASP A 43 -0.05 18.62 9.68
N VAL A 44 -0.30 17.45 9.07
CA VAL A 44 0.32 17.11 7.78
C VAL A 44 -0.27 17.95 6.65
N LEU A 45 -1.58 18.17 6.63
CA LEU A 45 -2.22 19.06 5.66
C LEU A 45 -1.69 20.49 5.81
N GLU A 46 -1.56 21.00 7.03
CA GLU A 46 -0.97 22.30 7.30
C GLU A 46 0.48 22.37 6.81
N ILE A 47 1.28 21.32 7.06
CA ILE A 47 2.65 21.21 6.53
C ILE A 47 2.69 21.24 5.01
N VAL A 48 1.78 20.54 4.35
CA VAL A 48 1.73 20.43 2.88
C VAL A 48 1.30 21.75 2.25
N TYR A 49 0.20 22.34 2.75
CA TYR A 49 -0.34 23.59 2.21
C TYR A 49 0.46 24.83 2.61
N SER A 50 1.25 24.78 3.69
CA SER A 50 2.14 25.87 4.09
C SER A 50 3.49 25.86 3.37
N ASP A 51 3.82 24.78 2.64
CA ASP A 51 5.07 24.66 1.88
C ASP A 51 4.84 24.91 0.38
N PRO A 52 5.16 26.13 -0.13
CA PRO A 52 4.96 26.46 -1.53
C PRO A 52 5.83 25.65 -2.50
N ALA A 53 6.82 24.88 -2.01
CA ALA A 53 7.58 23.94 -2.83
C ALA A 53 6.81 22.63 -3.10
N LEU A 54 5.81 22.28 -2.28
CA LEU A 54 4.96 21.10 -2.44
C LEU A 54 3.70 21.38 -3.28
N CYS A 55 3.30 22.65 -3.34
CA CYS A 55 2.21 23.18 -4.18
C CYS A 55 2.75 24.31 -5.08
N PRO A 56 3.44 23.99 -6.19
CA PRO A 56 4.04 25.00 -7.06
C PRO A 56 2.98 25.93 -7.64
N PRO A 57 3.21 27.26 -7.70
CA PRO A 57 2.22 28.25 -8.11
C PRO A 57 1.75 28.16 -9.58
N GLN A 58 2.34 27.26 -10.37
CA GLN A 58 2.02 27.04 -11.78
C GLN A 58 0.93 25.97 -12.00
N HIS A 59 0.50 25.30 -10.93
CA HIS A 59 -0.52 24.25 -10.96
C HIS A 59 -1.75 24.65 -10.17
N ASP A 60 -2.85 23.91 -10.37
CA ASP A 60 -4.05 24.10 -9.57
C ASP A 60 -3.69 24.06 -8.07
N PRO A 61 -3.85 25.16 -7.32
CA PRO A 61 -3.41 25.25 -5.94
C PRO A 61 -4.21 24.32 -5.01
N THR A 62 -5.30 23.73 -5.51
CA THR A 62 -6.10 22.73 -4.80
C THR A 62 -5.50 21.32 -4.85
N LEU A 63 -4.56 21.07 -5.76
CA LEU A 63 -3.93 19.75 -5.93
C LEU A 63 -2.54 19.67 -5.31
N VAL A 64 -2.31 18.60 -4.55
CA VAL A 64 -1.01 18.33 -3.92
C VAL A 64 -0.12 17.50 -4.84
N SER A 65 1.10 17.97 -5.15
CA SER A 65 1.96 17.27 -6.11
C SER A 65 2.69 16.07 -5.51
N MET A 66 2.37 14.86 -5.99
CA MET A 66 3.07 13.63 -5.56
C MET A 66 4.55 13.63 -5.95
N ALA A 67 4.89 14.16 -7.13
CA ALA A 67 6.27 14.24 -7.59
C ALA A 67 7.13 15.11 -6.67
N HIS A 68 6.60 16.25 -6.22
CA HIS A 68 7.28 17.13 -5.26
C HIS A 68 7.35 16.51 -3.87
N ILE A 69 6.29 15.83 -3.41
CA ILE A 69 6.33 15.07 -2.15
C ILE A 69 7.44 14.03 -2.16
N LEU A 70 7.57 13.24 -3.24
CA LEU A 70 8.60 12.20 -3.36
C LEU A 70 10.00 12.77 -3.59
N ALA A 71 10.12 13.98 -4.14
CA ALA A 71 11.38 14.72 -4.22
C ALA A 71 11.75 15.44 -2.90
N CYS A 72 10.80 15.59 -1.98
CA CYS A 72 11.04 16.26 -0.71
C CYS A 72 11.92 15.39 0.20
N PRO A 73 12.95 15.95 0.85
CA PRO A 73 13.76 15.19 1.80
C PRO A 73 13.00 14.86 3.10
N ARG A 74 11.83 15.48 3.32
CA ARG A 74 11.02 15.26 4.53
C ARG A 74 10.23 13.96 4.40
N TYR A 75 10.43 13.08 5.37
CA TYR A 75 9.77 11.78 5.39
C TYR A 75 8.24 11.85 5.62
N ALA A 76 7.80 12.76 6.47
CA ALA A 76 6.41 12.81 6.93
C ALA A 76 5.37 13.02 5.81
N PRO A 77 5.53 13.97 4.88
CA PRO A 77 4.58 14.13 3.77
C PRO A 77 4.43 12.88 2.90
N ALA A 78 5.54 12.22 2.56
CA ALA A 78 5.50 11.02 1.72
C ALA A 78 4.86 9.83 2.44
N CYS A 79 5.05 9.71 3.76
CA CYS A 79 4.36 8.70 4.57
C CYS A 79 2.86 8.93 4.63
N TYR A 80 2.43 10.17 4.84
CA TYR A 80 1.01 10.50 4.86
C TYR A 80 0.35 10.22 3.52
N MET A 81 0.96 10.68 2.42
CA MET A 81 0.49 10.40 1.07
C MET A 81 0.35 8.89 0.85
N MET A 82 1.34 8.10 1.26
CA MET A 82 1.27 6.64 1.16
C MET A 82 0.09 6.06 1.96
N MET A 83 -0.10 6.53 3.19
CA MET A 83 -1.17 6.07 4.07
C MET A 83 -2.56 6.41 3.52
N ASP A 84 -2.74 7.63 3.01
CA ASP A 84 -3.98 8.09 2.41
C ASP A 84 -4.32 7.27 1.15
N VAL A 85 -3.35 7.15 0.24
CA VAL A 85 -3.52 6.41 -1.03
C VAL A 85 -3.78 4.92 -0.79
N MET A 86 -3.03 4.28 0.10
CA MET A 86 -3.25 2.87 0.45
C MET A 86 -4.52 2.67 1.29
N GLY A 87 -4.81 3.57 2.21
CA GLY A 87 -6.01 3.55 3.04
C GLY A 87 -7.27 3.68 2.19
N SER A 88 -7.26 4.56 1.20
CA SER A 88 -8.33 4.68 0.21
C SER A 88 -8.63 3.36 -0.49
N MET A 89 -7.61 2.59 -0.87
CA MET A 89 -7.78 1.23 -1.41
C MET A 89 -8.30 0.25 -0.36
N VAL A 90 -7.65 0.14 0.80
CA VAL A 90 -8.01 -0.85 1.82
C VAL A 90 -9.42 -0.62 2.36
N TYR A 91 -9.80 0.61 2.61
CA TYR A 91 -11.14 0.90 3.06
C TYR A 91 -12.12 1.00 1.88
N GLY A 92 -11.71 1.25 0.65
CA GLY A 92 -12.67 1.55 -0.41
C GLY A 92 -13.40 2.87 -0.13
N LEU A 93 -12.66 3.88 0.30
CA LEU A 93 -13.11 5.24 0.59
C LEU A 93 -12.36 6.22 -0.31
N PRO A 94 -12.94 7.38 -0.63
CA PRO A 94 -12.20 8.46 -1.27
C PRO A 94 -10.91 8.80 -0.53
N GLN A 95 -9.91 9.22 -1.30
CA GLN A 95 -8.69 9.80 -0.74
C GLN A 95 -9.04 11.09 0.00
N LEU A 96 -8.27 11.40 1.04
CA LEU A 96 -8.47 12.63 1.83
C LEU A 96 -7.90 13.87 1.12
N VAL A 97 -6.92 13.67 0.25
CA VAL A 97 -6.24 14.73 -0.49
C VAL A 97 -6.37 14.48 -1.99
N ASP A 98 -6.64 15.55 -2.73
CA ASP A 98 -6.61 15.53 -4.19
C ASP A 98 -5.16 15.68 -4.68
N TYR A 99 -4.62 14.58 -5.21
CA TYR A 99 -3.23 14.54 -5.66
C TYR A 99 -3.09 14.89 -7.14
N ASN A 100 -2.12 15.74 -7.47
CA ASN A 100 -1.68 15.90 -8.85
C ASN A 100 -0.77 14.72 -9.25
N THR A 101 -1.32 13.83 -10.09
CA THR A 101 -0.67 12.63 -10.62
C THR A 101 -0.10 12.77 -12.03
N HIS A 102 -0.18 13.97 -12.64
CA HIS A 102 0.23 14.19 -14.04
C HIS A 102 1.68 14.63 -14.18
N ILE A 103 2.35 14.95 -13.07
CA ILE A 103 3.75 15.36 -13.07
C ILE A 103 4.63 14.10 -13.04
N GLU A 104 5.54 14.00 -14.01
CA GLU A 104 6.53 12.91 -14.04
C GLU A 104 7.41 12.94 -12.80
N LEU A 105 7.76 11.76 -12.28
CA LEU A 105 8.68 11.66 -11.15
C LEU A 105 10.09 12.08 -11.58
N PHE A 106 10.65 13.08 -10.92
CA PHE A 106 11.95 13.65 -11.24
C PHE A 106 12.99 13.51 -10.11
N HIS A 107 12.67 12.78 -9.05
CA HIS A 107 13.63 12.57 -7.97
C HIS A 107 14.73 11.59 -8.42
N PRO A 108 16.03 11.92 -8.20
CA PRO A 108 17.15 11.15 -8.74
C PRO A 108 17.35 9.80 -8.03
N GLU A 109 16.82 9.66 -6.82
CA GLU A 109 16.90 8.45 -6.01
C GLU A 109 15.55 8.16 -5.36
N PRO A 110 15.14 6.87 -5.23
CA PRO A 110 13.87 6.52 -4.58
C PRO A 110 13.80 7.08 -3.17
N HIS A 111 12.69 7.73 -2.83
CA HIS A 111 12.43 8.24 -1.49
C HIS A 111 12.47 7.11 -0.47
N PRO A 112 12.92 7.32 0.79
CA PRO A 112 13.00 6.26 1.79
C PRO A 112 11.69 5.46 1.95
N VAL A 113 10.52 6.12 1.85
CA VAL A 113 9.21 5.44 1.95
C VAL A 113 8.99 4.38 0.85
N GLU A 114 9.48 4.64 -0.37
CA GLU A 114 9.41 3.70 -1.49
C GLU A 114 10.30 2.49 -1.22
N ARG A 115 11.45 2.74 -0.59
CA ARG A 115 12.41 1.67 -0.27
C ARG A 115 11.90 0.74 0.83
N PHE A 116 11.29 1.26 1.89
CA PHE A 116 10.80 0.40 2.99
C PHE A 116 9.62 -0.47 2.59
N GLY A 117 8.74 0.03 1.73
CA GLY A 117 7.59 -0.74 1.25
C GLY A 117 7.87 -1.63 0.04
N CYS A 118 9.11 -1.62 -0.49
CA CYS A 118 9.46 -2.01 -1.87
C CYS A 118 8.33 -1.66 -2.85
N PHE A 119 7.80 -0.45 -2.71
CA PHE A 119 6.65 0.05 -3.43
C PHE A 119 7.09 1.26 -4.24
N PRO A 120 7.40 1.08 -5.54
CA PRO A 120 7.90 2.13 -6.40
C PRO A 120 6.98 3.36 -6.41
N GLY A 121 7.55 4.56 -6.45
CA GLY A 121 6.79 5.81 -6.51
C GLY A 121 5.78 5.83 -7.66
N GLU A 122 6.11 5.22 -8.80
CA GLU A 122 5.19 5.10 -9.95
C GLU A 122 3.93 4.32 -9.56
N PHE A 123 4.06 3.28 -8.74
CA PHE A 123 2.92 2.50 -8.29
C PHE A 123 2.07 3.26 -7.27
N VAL A 124 2.65 4.16 -6.47
CA VAL A 124 1.87 5.07 -5.61
C VAL A 124 1.02 6.02 -6.46
N VAL A 125 1.62 6.60 -7.51
CA VAL A 125 0.92 7.48 -8.46
C VAL A 125 -0.19 6.72 -9.19
N LEU A 126 0.11 5.52 -9.70
CA LEU A 126 -0.89 4.68 -10.38
C LEU A 126 -2.01 4.25 -9.42
N LEU A 127 -1.71 3.93 -8.16
CA LEU A 127 -2.73 3.62 -7.17
C LEU A 127 -3.64 4.83 -6.88
N ALA A 128 -3.08 6.04 -6.78
CA ALA A 128 -3.89 7.25 -6.65
C ALA A 128 -4.81 7.48 -7.85
N LYS A 129 -4.32 7.27 -9.07
CA LYS A 129 -5.14 7.31 -10.29
C LYS A 129 -6.27 6.28 -10.27
N ILE A 130 -5.97 5.03 -9.86
CA ILE A 130 -7.00 3.98 -9.75
C ILE A 130 -8.09 4.39 -8.75
N ASN A 131 -7.71 4.96 -7.60
CA ASN A 131 -8.68 5.46 -6.61
C ASN A 131 -9.54 6.58 -7.21
N ALA A 132 -8.94 7.56 -7.88
CA ALA A 132 -9.68 8.65 -8.53
C ALA A 132 -10.64 8.16 -9.62
N CYS A 133 -10.23 7.16 -10.42
CA CYS A 133 -11.12 6.51 -11.41
C CYS A 133 -12.29 5.78 -10.73
N ARG A 134 -12.03 5.02 -9.66
CA ARG A 134 -13.06 4.31 -8.89
C ARG A 134 -14.08 5.29 -8.30
N ASP A 135 -13.61 6.43 -7.81
CA ASP A 135 -14.44 7.45 -7.16
C ASP A 135 -15.06 8.46 -8.15
N GLN A 136 -14.81 8.27 -9.47
CA GLN A 136 -15.32 9.11 -10.55
C GLN A 136 -14.88 10.58 -10.47
N THR A 137 -13.75 10.85 -9.80
CA THR A 137 -13.14 12.19 -9.70
C THR A 137 -12.12 12.46 -10.82
N SER A 138 -11.74 11.42 -11.57
CA SER A 138 -10.88 11.52 -12.75
C SER A 138 -11.58 10.97 -14.00
N THR A 139 -11.33 11.61 -15.15
CA THR A 139 -11.75 11.13 -16.48
C THR A 139 -10.64 10.35 -17.18
N GLU A 140 -9.55 10.00 -16.50
CA GLU A 140 -8.44 9.24 -17.07
C GLU A 140 -8.90 7.84 -17.51
N ASP A 141 -8.45 7.43 -18.71
CA ASP A 141 -8.81 6.15 -19.29
C ASP A 141 -8.08 5.01 -18.55
N TRP A 142 -8.84 4.09 -17.97
CA TRP A 142 -8.25 3.03 -17.15
C TRP A 142 -7.32 2.11 -17.95
N GLN A 143 -7.51 2.01 -19.27
CA GLN A 143 -6.64 1.27 -20.19
C GLN A 143 -5.23 1.88 -20.24
N SER A 144 -5.10 3.20 -20.07
CA SER A 144 -3.78 3.84 -19.96
C SER A 144 -3.06 3.41 -18.68
N ILE A 145 -3.80 3.29 -17.57
CA ILE A 145 -3.27 2.80 -16.30
C ILE A 145 -2.88 1.31 -16.41
N GLU A 146 -3.76 0.49 -17.01
CA GLU A 146 -3.49 -0.92 -17.30
C GLU A 146 -2.22 -1.08 -18.15
N GLN A 147 -2.09 -0.31 -19.23
CA GLN A 147 -0.92 -0.36 -20.11
C GLN A 147 0.36 -0.04 -19.34
N GLN A 148 0.37 1.00 -18.50
CA GLN A 148 1.52 1.35 -17.67
C GLN A 148 1.90 0.23 -16.69
N LEU A 149 0.92 -0.43 -16.08
CA LEU A 149 1.16 -1.58 -15.18
C LEU A 149 1.65 -2.83 -15.92
N VAL A 150 1.19 -3.06 -17.15
CA VAL A 150 1.57 -4.22 -17.96
C VAL A 150 2.96 -4.05 -18.56
N SER A 151 3.30 -2.85 -19.02
CA SER A 151 4.60 -2.54 -19.61
C SER A 151 5.67 -2.14 -18.58
N TRP A 152 5.33 -2.14 -17.29
CA TRP A 152 6.27 -1.77 -16.24
C TRP A 152 7.44 -2.78 -16.17
N GLU A 153 8.64 -2.25 -16.03
CA GLU A 153 9.86 -3.01 -15.78
C GLU A 153 10.58 -2.49 -14.54
N SER A 154 11.16 -3.41 -13.77
CA SER A 154 11.97 -3.04 -12.60
C SER A 154 13.17 -2.20 -13.01
N ARG A 155 13.42 -1.10 -12.29
CA ARG A 155 14.54 -0.19 -12.53
C ARG A 155 15.81 -0.67 -11.81
N PRO A 156 16.84 -1.15 -12.53
CA PRO A 156 18.05 -1.68 -11.89
C PRO A 156 18.81 -0.62 -11.08
N GLN A 157 18.80 0.63 -11.54
CA GLN A 157 19.43 1.77 -10.84
C GLN A 157 18.80 2.10 -9.48
N CYS A 158 17.56 1.70 -9.23
CA CYS A 158 16.85 1.96 -7.98
C CYS A 158 17.08 0.85 -6.93
N VAL A 159 17.81 -0.20 -7.28
CA VAL A 159 18.13 -1.31 -6.38
C VAL A 159 19.18 -0.86 -5.35
N PRO A 160 18.94 -1.06 -4.04
CA PRO A 160 19.93 -0.77 -3.02
C PRO A 160 21.25 -1.53 -3.25
N LYS A 161 22.38 -0.80 -3.25
CA LYS A 161 23.71 -1.38 -3.44
C LYS A 161 24.08 -2.30 -2.28
N GLY A 162 24.74 -3.42 -2.58
CA GLY A 162 25.26 -4.34 -1.57
C GLY A 162 24.23 -5.28 -0.93
N LEU A 163 23.02 -5.40 -1.51
CA LEU A 163 22.05 -6.40 -1.08
C LEU A 163 22.56 -7.82 -1.33
N GLU A 164 22.36 -8.69 -0.35
CA GLU A 164 22.51 -10.13 -0.53
C GLU A 164 21.56 -10.63 -1.63
N SER A 165 21.98 -11.65 -2.40
CA SER A 165 21.22 -12.13 -3.57
C SER A 165 19.78 -12.51 -3.22
N TRP A 166 19.53 -13.08 -2.04
CA TRP A 166 18.18 -13.46 -1.62
C TRP A 166 17.31 -12.24 -1.27
N LYS A 167 17.89 -11.15 -0.75
CA LYS A 167 17.19 -9.88 -0.50
C LYS A 167 16.82 -9.18 -1.80
N LEU A 168 17.71 -9.24 -2.79
CA LEU A 168 17.42 -8.75 -4.14
C LEU A 168 16.25 -9.50 -4.77
N VAL A 169 16.23 -10.84 -4.67
CA VAL A 169 15.10 -11.65 -5.15
C VAL A 169 13.80 -11.28 -4.43
N ALA A 170 13.83 -11.12 -3.10
CA ALA A 170 12.65 -10.72 -2.33
C ALA A 170 12.15 -9.32 -2.71
N TRP A 171 13.06 -8.38 -2.93
CA TRP A 171 12.76 -7.02 -3.39
C TRP A 171 12.02 -7.02 -4.73
N LEU A 172 12.58 -7.70 -5.73
CA LEU A 172 11.98 -7.82 -7.07
C LEU A 172 10.64 -8.54 -7.01
N ALA A 173 10.54 -9.62 -6.22
CA ALA A 173 9.30 -10.34 -6.04
C ALA A 173 8.19 -9.49 -5.42
N LEU A 174 8.53 -8.58 -4.49
CA LEU A 174 7.52 -7.70 -3.88
C LEU A 174 7.07 -6.61 -4.85
N GLN A 175 7.97 -6.02 -5.63
CA GLN A 175 7.58 -5.05 -6.67
C GLN A 175 6.64 -5.72 -7.69
N GLU A 176 6.98 -6.92 -8.14
CA GLU A 176 6.13 -7.67 -9.05
C GLU A 176 4.78 -8.06 -8.42
N ALA A 177 4.77 -8.38 -7.12
CA ALA A 177 3.54 -8.64 -6.38
C ALA A 177 2.67 -7.38 -6.28
N TRP A 178 3.26 -6.19 -6.12
CA TRP A 178 2.56 -4.92 -6.18
C TRP A 178 1.95 -4.68 -7.55
N ARG A 179 2.69 -4.91 -8.64
CA ARG A 179 2.18 -4.78 -10.02
C ARG A 179 0.90 -5.61 -10.22
N HIS A 180 0.92 -6.88 -9.82
CA HIS A 180 -0.26 -7.73 -9.89
C HIS A 180 -1.39 -7.32 -8.94
N THR A 181 -1.05 -6.82 -7.74
CA THR A 181 -2.03 -6.30 -6.78
C THR A 181 -2.79 -5.12 -7.36
N LEU A 182 -2.09 -4.17 -8.00
CA LEU A 182 -2.70 -3.02 -8.66
C LEU A 182 -3.55 -3.41 -9.88
N LEU A 183 -3.08 -4.36 -10.69
CA LEU A 183 -3.88 -4.88 -11.81
C LEU A 183 -5.20 -5.50 -11.33
N ILE A 184 -5.16 -6.34 -10.30
CA ILE A 184 -6.38 -6.93 -9.72
C ILE A 184 -7.30 -5.83 -9.19
N TYR A 185 -6.76 -4.87 -8.45
CA TYR A 185 -7.53 -3.78 -7.88
C TYR A 185 -8.19 -2.92 -8.95
N LEU A 186 -7.47 -2.58 -10.03
CA LEU A 186 -8.01 -1.87 -11.19
C LEU A 186 -9.21 -2.59 -11.79
N TYR A 187 -9.07 -3.89 -12.08
CA TYR A 187 -10.17 -4.67 -12.68
C TYR A 187 -11.38 -4.78 -11.76
N LEU A 188 -11.15 -5.02 -10.46
CA LEU A 188 -12.23 -5.14 -9.49
C LEU A 188 -12.96 -3.80 -9.28
N ALA A 189 -12.21 -2.73 -8.99
CA ALA A 189 -12.75 -1.48 -8.47
C ALA A 189 -13.17 -0.49 -9.57
N VAL A 190 -12.48 -0.49 -10.72
CA VAL A 190 -12.76 0.43 -11.83
C VAL A 190 -13.52 -0.27 -12.95
N CYS A 191 -13.05 -1.44 -13.40
CA CYS A 191 -13.73 -2.17 -14.47
C CYS A 191 -15.00 -2.91 -14.00
N GLY A 192 -15.20 -3.04 -12.68
CA GLY A 192 -16.36 -3.72 -12.09
C GLY A 192 -16.42 -5.22 -12.36
N THR A 193 -15.30 -5.85 -12.72
CA THR A 193 -15.27 -7.28 -13.03
C THR A 193 -15.23 -8.12 -11.74
N SER A 194 -15.69 -9.37 -11.83
CA SER A 194 -15.65 -10.33 -10.73
C SER A 194 -14.34 -11.12 -10.72
N THR A 195 -14.02 -11.70 -9.56
CA THR A 195 -12.78 -12.47 -9.33
C THR A 195 -12.60 -13.74 -10.18
N ASP A 196 -13.57 -14.12 -11.00
CA ASP A 196 -13.45 -15.19 -12.01
C ASP A 196 -12.95 -14.70 -13.38
N ASP A 197 -12.83 -13.38 -13.60
CA ASP A 197 -12.16 -12.81 -14.77
C ASP A 197 -10.77 -13.45 -14.95
N PRO A 198 -10.43 -13.96 -16.15
CA PRO A 198 -9.16 -14.63 -16.41
C PRO A 198 -7.92 -13.79 -16.04
N ARG A 199 -7.98 -12.46 -16.18
CA ARG A 199 -6.88 -11.53 -15.85
C ARG A 199 -6.68 -11.43 -14.35
N ILE A 200 -7.77 -11.34 -13.58
CA ILE A 200 -7.74 -11.35 -12.11
C ILE A 200 -7.21 -12.69 -11.61
N ARG A 201 -7.72 -13.82 -12.15
CA ARG A 201 -7.26 -15.17 -11.75
C ARG A 201 -5.77 -15.37 -12.00
N THR A 202 -5.28 -14.92 -13.15
CA THR A 202 -3.87 -15.00 -13.51
C THR A 202 -3.02 -14.17 -12.56
N SER A 203 -3.39 -12.92 -12.34
CA SER A 203 -2.65 -12.03 -11.43
C SER A 203 -2.68 -12.50 -9.98
N SER A 204 -3.82 -12.99 -9.49
CA SER A 204 -3.94 -13.54 -8.13
C SER A 204 -3.02 -14.75 -7.91
N LYS A 205 -2.93 -15.65 -8.91
CA LYS A 205 -2.00 -16.77 -8.89
C LYS A 205 -0.54 -16.28 -8.79
N GLN A 206 -0.17 -15.25 -9.55
CA GLN A 206 1.16 -14.67 -9.50
C GLN A 206 1.48 -14.07 -8.12
N VAL A 207 0.54 -13.33 -7.51
CA VAL A 207 0.72 -12.81 -6.14
C VAL A 207 1.04 -13.95 -5.18
N PHE A 208 0.26 -15.04 -5.16
CA PHE A 208 0.56 -16.17 -4.28
C PHE A 208 1.91 -16.83 -4.56
N GLN A 209 2.32 -16.95 -5.83
CA GLN A 209 3.60 -17.52 -6.22
C GLN A 209 4.77 -16.65 -5.76
N LEU A 210 4.71 -15.34 -6.03
CA LEU A 210 5.73 -14.36 -5.65
C LEU A 210 5.88 -14.27 -4.14
N MET A 211 4.77 -14.21 -3.42
CA MET A 211 4.77 -14.21 -1.95
C MET A 211 5.32 -15.52 -1.37
N GLY A 212 5.26 -16.64 -2.10
CA GLY A 212 5.88 -17.91 -1.72
C GLY A 212 7.40 -17.95 -1.90
N VAL A 213 7.96 -17.10 -2.77
CA VAL A 213 9.41 -16.97 -2.99
C VAL A 213 10.08 -16.18 -1.86
N ILE A 214 9.35 -15.23 -1.27
CA ILE A 214 9.85 -14.38 -0.17
C ILE A 214 10.01 -15.24 1.09
N ARG A 215 11.26 -15.51 1.47
CA ARG A 215 11.60 -16.29 2.67
C ARG A 215 11.08 -15.57 3.90
N ARG A 216 10.26 -16.27 4.70
CA ARG A 216 10.00 -15.86 6.07
C ARG A 216 11.28 -16.01 6.88
N GLN A 217 11.65 -14.96 7.60
CA GLN A 217 12.65 -15.09 8.65
C GLN A 217 11.97 -15.67 9.91
N ASP A 218 12.66 -16.60 10.57
CA ASP A 218 12.26 -17.15 11.86
C ASP A 218 13.42 -16.92 12.86
N PRO A 219 13.27 -16.06 13.88
CA PRO A 219 12.08 -15.25 14.16
C PRO A 219 11.85 -14.14 13.13
N PRO A 220 10.61 -13.64 12.97
CA PRO A 220 10.31 -12.53 12.07
C PRO A 220 10.83 -11.22 12.68
N VAL A 221 12.06 -10.83 12.35
CA VAL A 221 12.70 -9.61 12.91
C VAL A 221 12.48 -8.40 12.00
N ALA A 222 12.42 -8.61 10.68
CA ALA A 222 12.26 -7.55 9.68
C ALA A 222 11.54 -8.09 8.45
N ASN A 223 10.27 -8.47 8.60
CA ASN A 223 9.48 -8.91 7.45
C ASN A 223 8.92 -7.71 6.69
N VAL A 224 9.02 -7.82 5.37
CA VAL A 224 8.48 -6.86 4.41
C VAL A 224 6.96 -6.78 4.55
N HIS A 225 6.41 -5.56 4.60
CA HIS A 225 4.97 -5.36 4.71
C HIS A 225 4.26 -5.82 3.43
N ALA A 226 3.37 -6.80 3.57
CA ALA A 226 2.61 -7.37 2.45
C ALA A 226 1.09 -7.30 2.66
N LEU A 227 0.64 -6.39 3.53
CA LEU A 227 -0.76 -6.24 3.92
C LEU A 227 -1.69 -6.09 2.71
N CYS A 228 -1.39 -5.17 1.80
CA CYS A 228 -2.22 -4.90 0.62
C CYS A 228 -2.26 -6.09 -0.34
N GLN A 229 -1.12 -6.74 -0.57
CA GLN A 229 -1.01 -7.92 -1.41
C GLN A 229 -1.86 -9.07 -0.85
N TYR A 230 -1.78 -9.32 0.45
CA TYR A 230 -2.58 -10.35 1.10
C TYR A 230 -4.06 -9.99 1.23
N LEU A 231 -4.40 -8.71 1.38
CA LEU A 231 -5.78 -8.24 1.32
C LEU A 231 -6.39 -8.55 -0.06
N ILE A 232 -5.76 -8.08 -1.13
CA ILE A 232 -6.26 -8.27 -2.50
C ILE A 232 -6.27 -9.76 -2.88
N ALA A 233 -5.22 -10.52 -2.54
CA ALA A 233 -5.22 -11.96 -2.70
C ALA A 233 -6.31 -12.66 -1.86
N GLY A 234 -6.63 -12.12 -0.69
CA GLY A 234 -7.72 -12.53 0.19
C GLY A 234 -9.09 -12.37 -0.44
N ILE A 235 -9.35 -11.21 -1.07
CA ILE A 235 -10.59 -10.98 -1.84
C ILE A 235 -10.72 -12.03 -2.96
N CYS A 236 -9.61 -12.35 -3.64
CA CYS A 236 -9.58 -13.38 -4.70
C CYS A 236 -9.55 -14.83 -4.20
N SER A 237 -9.53 -15.09 -2.89
CA SER A 237 -9.33 -16.43 -2.34
C SER A 237 -10.59 -17.30 -2.41
N ARG A 238 -10.58 -18.27 -3.31
CA ARG A 238 -11.71 -19.17 -3.59
C ARG A 238 -11.62 -20.52 -2.88
N THR A 239 -10.45 -20.87 -2.35
CA THR A 239 -10.23 -22.14 -1.64
C THR A 239 -9.90 -21.91 -0.18
N GLU A 240 -10.33 -22.83 0.68
CA GLU A 240 -10.01 -22.77 2.12
C GLU A 240 -8.51 -22.79 2.40
N LYS A 241 -7.72 -23.42 1.53
CA LYS A 241 -6.25 -23.39 1.60
C LYS A 241 -5.71 -21.97 1.42
N GLN A 242 -6.19 -21.23 0.42
CA GLN A 242 -5.78 -19.84 0.18
C GLN A 242 -6.25 -18.93 1.33
N ARG A 243 -7.51 -19.06 1.76
CA ARG A 243 -8.07 -18.28 2.87
C ARG A 243 -7.29 -18.47 4.16
N ARG A 244 -6.93 -19.72 4.48
CA ARG A 244 -6.10 -20.04 5.65
C ARG A 244 -4.72 -19.37 5.56
N LEU A 245 -4.06 -19.46 4.41
CA LEU A 245 -2.77 -18.80 4.19
C LEU A 245 -2.89 -17.28 4.37
N VAL A 246 -3.90 -16.65 3.77
CA VAL A 246 -4.14 -15.20 3.91
C VAL A 246 -4.38 -14.83 5.37
N ARG A 247 -5.22 -15.58 6.09
CA ARG A 247 -5.49 -15.36 7.52
C ARG A 247 -4.22 -15.44 8.36
N GLU A 248 -3.42 -16.48 8.15
CA GLU A 248 -2.15 -16.68 8.85
C GLU A 248 -1.18 -15.51 8.60
N ARG A 249 -1.12 -15.04 7.35
CA ARG A 249 -0.24 -13.95 6.93
C ARG A 249 -0.69 -12.61 7.48
N LEU A 250 -1.98 -12.31 7.39
CA LEU A 250 -2.54 -11.07 7.87
C LEU A 250 -2.54 -10.97 9.41
N GLY A 251 -2.72 -12.10 10.10
CA GLY A 251 -2.64 -12.19 11.56
C GLY A 251 -1.21 -12.06 12.12
N CYS A 252 -0.17 -12.17 11.28
CA CYS A 252 1.20 -11.96 11.69
C CYS A 252 1.51 -10.46 11.77
N THR A 253 1.48 -9.90 12.98
CA THR A 253 1.68 -8.46 13.22
C THR A 253 3.00 -7.92 12.68
N VAL A 254 4.04 -8.74 12.55
CA VAL A 254 5.33 -8.33 11.97
C VAL A 254 5.24 -8.18 10.45
N GLU A 255 4.47 -9.03 9.76
CA GLU A 255 4.27 -8.97 8.31
C GLU A 255 3.25 -7.89 7.89
N THR A 256 2.42 -7.45 8.83
CA THR A 256 1.34 -6.48 8.59
C THR A 256 1.48 -5.18 9.35
N ARG A 257 2.65 -4.88 9.92
CA ARG A 257 2.97 -3.62 10.62
C ARG A 257 3.04 -2.42 9.66
N MET A 258 2.03 -2.22 8.83
CA MET A 258 1.86 -0.99 8.08
C MET A 258 1.14 0.01 8.97
N TRP A 259 1.80 1.14 9.19
CA TRP A 259 1.74 2.06 10.33
C TRP A 259 0.38 2.55 10.87
N LEU A 260 -0.76 2.20 10.26
CA LEU A 260 -2.10 2.64 10.68
C LEU A 260 -3.24 1.66 10.36
N LEU A 261 -3.02 0.65 9.53
CA LEU A 261 -4.07 -0.31 9.18
C LEU A 261 -4.07 -1.44 10.20
N ARG A 262 -5.14 -1.55 10.97
CA ARG A 262 -5.29 -2.60 11.96
C ARG A 262 -5.51 -3.93 11.24
N ALA A 263 -4.42 -4.63 10.93
CA ALA A 263 -4.46 -5.89 10.20
C ALA A 263 -5.45 -6.95 10.72
N PRO A 264 -5.70 -7.08 12.05
CA PRO A 264 -6.75 -7.97 12.56
C PRO A 264 -8.16 -7.58 12.10
N GLU A 265 -8.43 -6.28 11.93
CA GLU A 265 -9.71 -5.79 11.41
C GLU A 265 -9.91 -6.19 9.95
N VAL A 266 -8.84 -6.17 9.14
CA VAL A 266 -8.88 -6.61 7.74
C VAL A 266 -9.24 -8.10 7.62
N VAL A 267 -8.73 -8.96 8.53
CA VAL A 267 -9.10 -10.39 8.55
C VAL A 267 -10.59 -10.57 8.78
N SER A 268 -11.18 -9.79 9.69
CA SER A 268 -12.61 -9.88 10.01
C SER A 268 -13.50 -9.50 8.81
N VAL A 269 -13.08 -8.50 8.02
CA VAL A 269 -13.73 -8.14 6.74
C VAL A 269 -13.71 -9.30 5.76
N LEU A 270 -12.55 -9.95 5.61
CA LEU A 270 -12.39 -11.08 4.70
C LEU A 270 -13.18 -12.31 5.17
N ASP A 271 -13.25 -12.57 6.47
CA ASP A 271 -14.06 -13.66 7.02
C ASP A 271 -15.55 -13.45 6.70
N HIS A 272 -16.07 -12.22 6.89
CA HIS A 272 -17.42 -11.87 6.48
C HIS A 272 -17.65 -12.08 4.97
N LEU A 273 -16.70 -11.63 4.13
CA LEU A 273 -16.76 -11.83 2.68
C LEU A 273 -16.79 -13.31 2.30
N TRP A 274 -15.92 -14.13 2.90
CA TRP A 274 -15.78 -15.56 2.61
C TRP A 274 -16.95 -16.41 3.09
N LEU A 275 -17.60 -16.00 4.19
CA LEU A 275 -18.81 -16.62 4.74
C LEU A 275 -20.10 -16.02 4.17
N GLY A 276 -20.01 -14.94 3.41
CA GLY A 276 -21.12 -14.30 2.69
C GLY A 276 -21.04 -14.55 1.19
N ALA A 277 -20.78 -13.48 0.42
CA ALA A 277 -20.77 -13.51 -1.05
C ALA A 277 -19.77 -14.52 -1.64
N GLY A 278 -18.65 -14.76 -0.96
CA GLY A 278 -17.64 -15.72 -1.37
C GLY A 278 -17.90 -17.16 -0.93
N MET A 279 -19.05 -17.48 -0.31
CA MET A 279 -19.32 -18.84 0.18
C MET A 279 -19.08 -19.90 -0.89
N ALA A 280 -18.59 -21.07 -0.46
CA ALA A 280 -18.25 -22.17 -1.36
C ALA A 280 -17.30 -21.80 -2.53
N GLY A 281 -16.51 -20.72 -2.38
CA GLY A 281 -15.57 -20.27 -3.39
C GLY A 281 -16.23 -19.57 -4.58
N GLN A 282 -17.43 -19.01 -4.39
CA GLN A 282 -18.09 -18.18 -5.40
C GLN A 282 -17.25 -16.94 -5.73
N PRO A 283 -17.28 -16.48 -7.00
CA PRO A 283 -16.64 -15.22 -7.38
C PRO A 283 -17.30 -14.04 -6.67
N VAL A 284 -16.48 -13.13 -6.17
CA VAL A 284 -16.90 -11.85 -5.59
C VAL A 284 -16.50 -10.68 -6.48
N THR A 285 -17.13 -9.54 -6.26
CA THR A 285 -16.84 -8.23 -6.88
C THR A 285 -16.23 -7.27 -5.86
N TRP A 286 -15.77 -6.09 -6.30
CA TRP A 286 -15.37 -5.01 -5.38
C TRP A 286 -16.53 -4.55 -4.48
N GLY A 287 -17.76 -4.56 -4.99
CA GLY A 287 -18.96 -4.20 -4.22
C GLY A 287 -19.19 -5.12 -3.02
N ASP A 288 -18.99 -6.43 -3.19
CA ASP A 288 -19.12 -7.41 -2.10
C ASP A 288 -18.07 -7.18 -1.00
N TYR A 289 -16.84 -6.85 -1.40
CA TYR A 289 -15.77 -6.48 -0.47
C TYR A 289 -16.11 -5.19 0.27
N ALA A 290 -16.50 -4.13 -0.45
CA ALA A 290 -16.87 -2.84 0.14
C ALA A 290 -18.05 -2.97 1.11
N HIS A 291 -19.04 -3.81 0.78
CA HIS A 291 -20.14 -4.14 1.67
C HIS A 291 -19.66 -4.83 2.95
N SER A 292 -18.84 -5.87 2.82
CA SER A 292 -18.27 -6.57 3.99
C SER A 292 -17.43 -5.65 4.86
N ARG A 293 -16.68 -4.71 4.24
CA ARG A 293 -15.91 -3.70 4.96
C ARG A 293 -16.81 -2.80 5.79
N ARG A 294 -17.89 -2.26 5.19
CA ARG A 294 -18.82 -1.37 5.89
C ARG A 294 -19.49 -2.04 7.09
N ILE A 295 -19.82 -3.32 6.98
CA ILE A 295 -20.44 -4.09 8.09
C ILE A 295 -19.43 -4.32 9.23
N MET A 296 -18.22 -4.76 8.90
CA MET A 296 -17.24 -5.16 9.91
C MET A 296 -16.45 -3.99 10.50
N LEU A 297 -16.35 -2.89 9.76
CA LEU A 297 -15.67 -1.65 10.13
C LEU A 297 -16.57 -0.46 9.86
N PRO A 298 -17.65 -0.30 10.65
CA PRO A 298 -18.52 0.86 10.54
C PRO A 298 -17.71 2.11 10.89
N LEU A 299 -17.75 3.09 9.99
CA LEU A 299 -17.29 4.43 10.32
C LEU A 299 -18.45 5.11 11.03
N SER A 300 -18.19 5.72 12.17
CA SER A 300 -19.21 6.48 12.88
C SER A 300 -19.64 7.66 12.00
N ASP A 301 -20.85 7.63 11.46
CA ASP A 301 -21.47 8.82 10.87
C ASP A 301 -21.73 9.82 11.99
N GLN A 302 -20.81 10.77 12.20
CA GLN A 302 -21.13 11.97 12.97
C GLN A 302 -21.96 12.90 12.09
N ALA A 303 -23.28 12.69 12.04
CA ALA A 303 -24.32 13.72 11.91
C ALA A 303 -25.74 13.14 11.73
N ASP A 304 -26.17 12.26 12.64
CA ASP A 304 -27.61 12.05 12.94
C ASP A 304 -27.85 12.37 14.42
N THR A 305 -27.50 13.58 14.84
CA THR A 305 -27.99 14.21 16.09
C THR A 305 -27.74 15.72 16.03
N ILE A 306 -28.64 16.43 15.35
CA ILE A 306 -29.04 17.79 15.75
C ILE A 306 -30.56 17.82 15.61
N ASP A 307 -31.25 17.53 16.71
CA ASP A 307 -32.59 18.02 17.04
C ASP A 307 -32.48 18.67 18.43
#